data_AF-A0ABD7D0J7-F1
#
_entry.id   AF-A0ABD7D0J7-F1
#
_cell.length_a   1.000
_cell.length_b   1.000
_cell.length_c   1.000
_cell.angle_alpha   90.00
_cell.angle_beta   90.00
_cell.angle_gamma   90.00
#
_symmetry.space_group_name_H-M   'P 1'
#
loop_
_entity.id
_entity.type
_entity.pdbx_description
1 polymer ?
#
loop_
_entity_poly.entity_id
_entity_poly.type
_entity_poly.pdbx_seq_one_letter_code
_entity_poly.pdbx_strand_id
1 'polypeptide(L)' 'MARYGLPDGAWVKSSYSGDNGGSCIETQPTVDGLVAVGDSKDRALGAHTFGRDQWRAFVTAVQDGSL' A
#
# COMPACT_ATOMS: atom_id res chain seq x y z
N MET A 1 -0.95 -15.24 -9.04
CA MET A 1 -1.41 -14.79 -7.71
C MET A 1 -1.51 -13.28 -7.75
N ALA A 2 -2.59 -12.76 -8.32
CA ALA A 2 -2.80 -11.33 -8.45
C ALA A 2 -2.89 -10.71 -7.04
N ARG A 3 -2.01 -9.77 -6.73
CA ARG A 3 -2.12 -8.84 -5.59
C ARG A 3 -2.52 -9.50 -4.26
N TYR A 4 -1.81 -10.56 -3.87
CA TYR A 4 -2.06 -11.28 -2.61
C TYR A 4 -3.45 -11.98 -2.53
N GLY A 5 -4.10 -12.24 -3.66
CA GLY A 5 -5.43 -12.87 -3.69
C GLY A 5 -6.56 -11.98 -3.15
N LEU A 6 -6.32 -10.67 -3.08
CA LEU A 6 -7.26 -9.70 -2.54
C LEU A 6 -8.24 -9.19 -3.62
N PRO A 7 -9.46 -8.79 -3.24
CA PRO A 7 -10.41 -8.22 -4.19
C PRO A 7 -9.92 -6.88 -4.74
N ASP A 8 -10.18 -6.63 -6.02
CA ASP A 8 -9.74 -5.39 -6.69
C ASP A 8 -10.49 -4.13 -6.21
N GLY A 9 -11.72 -4.29 -5.73
CA GLY A 9 -12.61 -3.17 -5.37
C GLY A 9 -12.33 -2.51 -4.01
N ALA A 10 -11.46 -3.08 -3.17
CA ALA A 10 -11.20 -2.58 -1.81
C ALA A 10 -9.80 -1.96 -1.63
N TRP A 11 -9.07 -1.74 -2.73
CA TRP A 11 -7.84 -0.96 -2.74
C TRP A 11 -8.13 0.54 -2.56
N VAL A 12 -7.40 1.17 -1.64
CA VAL A 12 -7.43 2.61 -1.40
C VAL A 12 -6.16 3.22 -1.97
N LYS A 13 -6.32 4.02 -3.04
CA LYS A 13 -5.23 4.79 -3.64
C LYS A 13 -4.88 5.99 -2.75
N SER A 14 -3.60 6.23 -2.53
CA SER A 14 -3.14 7.41 -1.78
C SER A 14 -3.52 8.70 -2.51
N SER A 15 -3.98 9.71 -1.76
CA SER A 15 -4.30 11.04 -2.29
C SER A 15 -3.08 11.73 -2.92
N TYR A 16 -1.87 11.35 -2.51
CA TYR A 16 -0.61 11.83 -3.10
C TYR A 16 -0.24 11.13 -4.41
N SER A 17 -1.07 10.19 -4.90
CA SER A 17 -0.83 9.43 -6.14
C SER A 17 -1.58 10.01 -7.34
N GLY A 18 -1.58 11.34 -7.47
CA GLY A 18 -2.18 12.05 -8.60
C GLY A 18 -1.43 11.86 -9.92
N ASP A 19 -2.05 12.31 -11.01
CA ASP A 19 -1.61 12.03 -12.39
C ASP A 19 -0.31 12.74 -12.79
N ASN A 20 0.12 13.77 -12.04
CA ASN A 20 1.33 14.56 -12.32
C ASN A 20 2.60 13.99 -11.64
N GLY A 21 2.72 12.67 -11.51
CA GLY A 21 3.92 12.05 -10.93
C GLY A 21 3.88 11.83 -9.42
N GLY A 22 2.68 11.65 -8.85
CA GLY A 22 2.51 11.28 -7.45
C GLY A 22 3.15 9.93 -7.09
N SER A 23 3.17 9.59 -5.79
CA SER A 23 3.91 8.42 -5.26
C SER A 23 3.36 7.04 -5.65
N CYS A 24 2.29 6.96 -6.45
CA CYS A 24 1.73 5.74 -7.06
C CYS A 24 1.38 4.59 -6.10
N ILE A 25 1.10 4.86 -4.82
CA ILE A 25 0.79 3.82 -3.84
C ILE A 25 -0.73 3.60 -3.71
N GLU A 26 -1.14 2.34 -3.62
CA GLU A 26 -2.43 1.94 -3.08
C GLU A 26 -2.29 0.86 -2.00
N THR A 27 -3.21 0.83 -1.04
CA THR A 27 -3.17 -0.09 0.10
C THR A 27 -4.51 -0.80 0.29
N GLN A 28 -4.47 -1.99 0.89
CA GLN A 28 -5.67 -2.73 1.26
C GLN A 28 -5.40 -3.59 2.52
N PRO A 29 -6.32 -3.65 3.50
CA PRO A 29 -6.21 -4.60 4.60
C PRO A 29 -6.46 -6.03 4.11
N THR A 30 -5.70 -6.98 4.64
CA THR A 30 -5.89 -8.41 4.34
C THR A 30 -6.77 -9.08 5.40
N VAL A 31 -7.33 -10.24 5.06
CA VAL A 31 -8.20 -11.01 5.98
C VAL A 31 -7.46 -11.53 7.21
N ASP A 32 -6.15 -11.77 7.08
CA ASP A 32 -5.24 -12.22 8.14
C ASP A 32 -4.62 -11.05 8.94
N GLY A 33 -5.10 -9.82 8.73
CA GLY A 33 -4.75 -8.66 9.56
C GLY A 33 -3.51 -7.88 9.13
N LEU A 34 -2.94 -8.20 7.97
CA LEU A 34 -1.84 -7.48 7.35
C LEU A 34 -2.33 -6.25 6.56
N VAL A 35 -1.37 -5.45 6.11
CA VAL A 35 -1.58 -4.36 5.16
C VAL A 35 -0.84 -4.74 3.87
N ALA A 36 -1.60 -4.89 2.78
CA ALA A 36 -1.05 -5.03 1.46
C ALA A 36 -0.81 -3.65 0.85
N VAL A 37 0.35 -3.46 0.23
CA VAL A 37 0.81 -2.22 -0.39
C VAL A 37 1.25 -2.56 -1.82
N GLY A 38 0.70 -1.87 -2.80
CA GLY A 38 0.99 -2.11 -4.21
C GLY A 38 1.19 -0.84 -5.00
N ASP A 39 1.78 -1.00 -6.18
CA ASP A 39 1.91 0.07 -7.17
C ASP A 39 0.60 0.20 -7.96
N SER A 40 -0.01 1.38 -7.88
CA SER A 40 -1.23 1.72 -8.60
C SER A 40 -1.04 1.85 -10.12
N LYS A 41 0.19 2.08 -10.59
CA LYS A 41 0.56 2.13 -12.01
C LYS A 41 0.95 0.77 -12.57
N ASP A 42 1.49 -0.12 -11.74
CA ASP A 42 1.87 -1.47 -12.17
C ASP A 42 1.30 -2.55 -11.25
N ARG A 43 -0.02 -2.73 -11.35
CA ARG A 43 -0.78 -3.72 -10.56
C ARG A 43 -0.36 -5.17 -10.84
N ALA A 44 0.28 -5.42 -11.98
CA ALA A 44 0.72 -6.76 -12.37
C ALA A 44 1.90 -7.25 -11.51
N LEU A 45 2.69 -6.34 -10.92
CA LEU A 45 3.79 -6.68 -10.01
C LEU A 45 3.30 -7.25 -8.67
N GLY A 46 2.00 -7.16 -8.38
CA GLY A 46 1.41 -7.67 -7.15
C GLY A 46 1.44 -6.67 -6.00
N ALA A 47 1.59 -7.17 -4.78
CA ALA A 47 1.59 -6.35 -3.56
C ALA A 47 2.51 -6.95 -2.50
N HIS A 48 3.17 -6.09 -1.74
CA HIS A 48 3.91 -6.47 -0.53
C HIS A 48 3.00 -6.40 0.69
N THR A 49 3.15 -7.33 1.62
CA THR A 49 2.37 -7.35 2.86
C THR A 49 3.23 -7.05 4.07
N PHE A 50 2.70 -6.20 4.95
CA PHE A 50 3.35 -5.80 6.20
C PHE A 50 2.41 -6.03 7.37
N GLY A 51 2.96 -6.31 8.54
CA GLY A 51 2.16 -6.26 9.77
C GLY A 51 1.64 -4.84 10.02
N ARG A 52 0.43 -4.74 10.57
CA ARG A 52 -0.27 -3.46 10.77
C ARG A 52 0.53 -2.46 11.59
N ASP A 53 1.14 -2.91 12.67
CA ASP A 53 1.87 -2.04 13.59
C ASP A 53 3.21 -1.62 13.00
N GLN A 54 3.90 -2.50 12.27
CA GLN A 54 5.12 -2.17 11.55
C GLN A 54 4.84 -1.17 10.43
N TRP A 55 3.74 -1.33 9.68
CA TRP A 55 3.34 -0.39 8.65
C TRP A 55 3.05 1.00 9.23
N ARG A 56 2.33 1.06 10.37
CA ARG A 56 2.08 2.32 11.08
C ARG A 56 3.37 2.99 11.53
N ALA A 57 4.27 2.25 12.17
CA ALA A 57 5.55 2.76 12.63
C ALA A 57 6.41 3.30 11.47
N PHE A 58 6.44 2.58 10.35
CA PHE A 58 7.13 3.02 9.14
C PHE A 58 6.57 4.34 8.61
N VAL A 59 5.25 4.45 8.46
CA VAL A 59 4.62 5.69 7.96
C VAL A 59 4.91 6.87 8.90
N THR A 60 4.82 6.67 10.22
CA THR A 60 5.18 7.70 11.21
C THR A 60 6.63 8.13 11.07
N ALA A 61 7.58 7.19 10.98
CA ALA A 61 9.00 7.51 10.84
C ALA A 61 9.30 8.30 9.56
N VAL A 62 8.64 7.96 8.44
CA VAL A 62 8.76 8.71 7.18
C VAL A 62 8.18 10.11 7.30
N GLN A 63 7.03 10.27 7.96
CA GLN A 63 6.38 11.57 8.16
C GLN A 63 7.21 12.50 9.05
N ASP A 64 7.83 11.95 10.10
CA ASP A 64 8.62 12.70 11.06
C ASP A 64 10.08 12.94 10.60
N GLY A 65 10.46 12.37 9.45
CA GLY A 65 11.82 12.49 8.88
C GLY A 65 12.89 11.74 9.69
N SER A 66 12.48 10.73 10.46
CA SER A 66 13.36 9.95 11.33
C SER A 66 13.88 8.66 10.68
N LEU A 67 13.59 8.46 9.38
CA LEU A 67 14.04 7.32 8.58
C LEU A 67 15.19 7.72 7.65
#